data_AF-A0A7G3AJ42-F1
#
_entry.id   AF-A0A7G3AJ42-F1
#
_cell.length_a   1.000
_cell.length_b   1.000
_cell.length_c   1.000
_cell.angle_alpha   90.00
_cell.angle_beta   90.00
_cell.angle_gamma   90.00
#
_symmetry.space_group_name_H-M   'P 1'
#
loop_
_entity.id
_entity.type
_entity.pdbx_description
1 polymer ?
#
loop_
_entity_poly.entity_id
_entity_poly.type
_entity_poly.pdbx_seq_one_letter_code
_entity_poly.pdbx_strand_id
1 'polypeptide(L)'
;MEIVYLITLTMAVLVREIAGDILVYPKIVNQIVAQFHDMPAHFGPSFSSPGLRAVAINATPTNGCQPLSKPPKLQNDSHPIKYVALIARYNCSFEDKIKNAQKGNYDAVIVYNLGSDDLEQMSVKDPDEIFIPSMFVGENTGKIILYNYLNEDGYLLVLNDDLPFNINTHLILPFSIVVGLCFVIMIG
;
A
#
# COMPACT_ATOMS: atom_id res chain seq x y z
N MET A 1 -2.92 31.54 -30.59
CA MET A 1 -2.33 30.19 -30.62
C MET A 1 -1.42 29.97 -29.41
N GLU A 2 -0.51 30.89 -29.08
CA GLU A 2 0.40 30.75 -27.90
C GLU A 2 -0.31 30.74 -26.52
N ILE A 3 -1.37 31.53 -26.33
CA ILE A 3 -2.09 31.60 -25.05
C ILE A 3 -2.81 30.28 -24.72
N VAL A 4 -3.31 29.58 -25.74
CA VAL A 4 -3.99 28.27 -25.57
C VAL A 4 -2.98 27.21 -25.14
N TYR A 5 -1.79 27.19 -25.76
CA TYR A 5 -0.70 26.28 -25.38
C TYR A 5 -0.22 26.52 -23.94
N LEU A 6 -0.12 27.79 -23.52
CA LEU A 6 0.29 28.15 -22.16
C LEU A 6 -0.74 27.72 -21.11
N ILE A 7 -2.04 27.82 -21.40
CA ILE A 7 -3.12 27.37 -20.52
C ILE A 7 -3.21 25.83 -20.46
N THR A 8 -2.97 25.13 -21.57
CA THR A 8 -2.92 23.66 -21.58
C THR A 8 -1.68 23.13 -20.84
N LEU A 9 -0.54 23.83 -20.91
CA LEU A 9 0.68 23.45 -20.20
C LEU A 9 0.55 23.66 -18.68
N THR A 10 -0.15 24.72 -18.24
CA THR A 10 -0.34 24.98 -16.80
C THR A 10 -1.41 24.10 -16.16
N MET A 11 -2.48 23.72 -16.89
CA MET A 11 -3.48 22.75 -16.40
C MET A 11 -2.95 21.32 -16.33
N ALA A 12 -1.86 20.98 -17.04
CA ALA A 12 -1.22 19.67 -16.96
C ALA A 12 -0.36 19.46 -15.69
N VAL A 13 -0.13 20.50 -14.88
CA VAL A 13 0.86 20.47 -13.76
C VAL A 13 0.24 20.24 -12.38
N LEU A 14 -1.08 20.16 -12.22
CA LEU A 14 -1.70 20.07 -10.87
C LEU A 14 -2.79 19.00 -10.76
N VAL A 15 -2.45 17.74 -11.05
CA VAL A 15 -3.23 16.62 -10.54
C VAL A 15 -2.28 15.55 -9.97
N ARG A 16 -1.76 15.80 -8.77
CA ARG A 16 -1.28 14.70 -7.92
C ARG A 16 -2.52 14.10 -7.25
N GLU A 17 -3.18 13.16 -7.93
CA GLU A 17 -4.04 12.20 -7.23
C GLU A 17 -3.11 11.33 -6.38
N ILE A 18 -3.00 11.66 -5.10
CA ILE A 18 -2.43 10.73 -4.13
C ILE A 18 -3.60 9.80 -3.85
N ALA A 19 -3.62 8.62 -4.47
CA ALA A 19 -4.52 7.56 -4.05
C ALA A 19 -3.69 6.47 -3.37
N GLY A 20 -4.27 5.85 -2.36
CA GLY A 20 -3.57 4.93 -1.46
C GLY A 20 -3.81 3.49 -1.86
N ASP A 21 -2.83 2.62 -1.63
CA ASP A 21 -2.83 1.28 -2.23
C ASP A 21 -3.19 0.19 -1.21
N ILE A 22 -3.44 0.59 0.05
CA ILE A 22 -4.09 -0.23 1.08
C ILE A 22 -5.60 -0.01 1.07
N LEU A 23 -6.36 -1.06 0.76
CA LEU A 23 -7.82 -1.05 0.81
C LEU A 23 -8.33 -1.93 1.96
N VAL A 24 -9.34 -1.45 2.69
CA VAL A 24 -9.99 -2.21 3.76
C VAL A 24 -11.37 -2.67 3.32
N TYR A 25 -11.63 -3.96 3.50
CA TYR A 25 -12.91 -4.62 3.21
C TYR A 25 -13.46 -5.31 4.46
N PRO A 26 -14.76 -5.21 4.76
CA PRO A 26 -15.42 -6.16 5.64
C PRO A 26 -15.37 -7.57 5.03
N LYS A 27 -15.17 -8.61 5.84
CA LYS A 27 -15.14 -10.02 5.39
C LYS A 27 -16.48 -10.48 4.80
N ILE A 28 -17.57 -9.84 5.21
CA ILE A 28 -18.94 -10.21 4.81
C ILE A 28 -19.37 -9.50 3.51
N VAL A 29 -18.84 -8.30 3.25
CA VAL A 29 -19.29 -7.43 2.17
C VAL A 29 -18.10 -7.02 1.31
N ASN A 30 -18.19 -7.21 0.00
CA ASN A 30 -17.13 -6.84 -0.94
C ASN A 30 -17.19 -5.34 -1.33
N GLN A 31 -17.19 -4.47 -0.33
CA GLN A 31 -17.19 -3.01 -0.49
C GLN A 31 -16.03 -2.41 0.30
N ILE A 32 -15.30 -1.47 -0.32
CA ILE A 32 -14.23 -0.73 0.32
C ILE A 32 -14.83 0.20 1.39
N VAL A 33 -14.32 0.11 2.62
CA VAL A 33 -14.75 0.97 3.74
C VAL A 33 -13.68 1.98 4.15
N ALA A 34 -12.42 1.73 3.80
CA ALA A 34 -11.33 2.67 3.99
C ALA A 34 -10.22 2.44 2.95
N GLN A 35 -9.48 3.49 2.66
CA GLN A 35 -8.30 3.49 1.80
C GLN A 35 -7.20 4.32 2.47
N PHE A 36 -5.96 3.82 2.43
CA PHE A 36 -4.83 4.50 3.05
C PHE A 36 -3.65 4.61 2.11
N HIS A 37 -2.94 5.74 2.19
CA HIS A 37 -1.66 5.93 1.53
C HIS A 37 -0.56 5.12 2.21
N ASP A 38 0.30 4.61 1.35
CA ASP A 38 1.46 3.82 1.71
C ASP A 38 2.60 4.10 0.72
N MET A 39 3.76 3.55 1.05
CA MET A 39 4.96 3.58 0.22
C MET A 39 5.55 2.17 0.19
N PRO A 40 5.34 1.43 -0.91
CA PRO A 40 5.90 0.09 -1.08
C PRO A 40 7.44 0.06 -1.04
N ALA A 41 7.99 -1.06 -0.57
CA ALA A 41 9.42 -1.30 -0.62
C ALA A 41 9.93 -1.50 -2.06
N HIS A 42 11.13 -1.00 -2.35
CA HIS A 42 11.83 -1.29 -3.62
C HIS A 42 12.73 -2.54 -3.53
N PHE A 43 12.45 -3.42 -2.58
CA PHE A 43 13.20 -4.65 -2.31
C PHE A 43 12.23 -5.77 -1.92
N GLY A 44 12.71 -7.01 -2.00
CA GLY A 44 11.85 -8.17 -1.79
C GLY A 44 10.81 -8.33 -2.90
N PRO A 45 9.82 -9.21 -2.70
CA PRO A 45 8.72 -9.38 -3.64
C PRO A 45 7.82 -8.14 -3.68
N SER A 46 7.23 -7.87 -4.85
CA SER A 46 6.13 -6.92 -4.99
C SER A 46 4.79 -7.54 -4.56
N PHE A 47 3.82 -6.69 -4.22
CA PHE A 47 2.44 -7.09 -4.03
C PHE A 47 1.80 -7.38 -5.41
N SER A 48 1.86 -8.65 -5.84
CA SER A 48 1.36 -9.10 -7.15
C SER A 48 -0.12 -8.76 -7.38
N SER A 49 -0.51 -8.30 -8.57
CA SER A 49 -1.91 -8.11 -8.95
C SER A 49 -2.73 -9.40 -8.76
N PRO A 50 -3.90 -9.37 -8.08
CA PRO A 50 -4.73 -8.20 -7.73
C PRO A 50 -4.45 -7.57 -6.35
N GLY A 51 -3.27 -7.81 -5.76
CA GLY A 51 -2.88 -7.40 -4.42
C GLY A 51 -2.95 -8.55 -3.40
N LEU A 52 -2.20 -8.43 -2.31
CA LEU A 52 -2.22 -9.39 -1.20
C LEU A 52 -3.44 -9.15 -0.30
N ARG A 53 -4.34 -10.13 -0.27
CA ARG A 53 -5.47 -10.21 0.66
C ARG A 53 -5.01 -10.79 1.99
N ALA A 54 -4.87 -9.95 3.02
CA ALA A 54 -4.34 -10.36 4.31
C ALA A 54 -5.09 -9.76 5.51
N VAL A 55 -5.00 -10.41 6.66
CA VAL A 55 -5.49 -9.89 7.93
C VAL A 55 -4.36 -9.20 8.68
N ALA A 56 -4.64 -7.98 9.16
CA ALA A 56 -3.69 -7.19 9.94
C ALA A 56 -3.54 -7.74 11.36
N ILE A 57 -2.29 -7.92 11.77
CA ILE A 57 -1.91 -8.38 13.11
C ILE A 57 -0.96 -7.37 13.72
N ASN A 58 -1.27 -6.89 14.93
CA ASN A 58 -0.31 -6.11 15.69
C ASN A 58 0.91 -6.98 16.05
N ALA A 59 2.10 -6.55 15.66
CA ALA A 59 3.31 -7.28 15.97
C ALA A 59 3.59 -7.31 17.48
N THR A 60 4.05 -8.46 17.96
CA THR A 60 4.49 -8.63 19.35
C THR A 60 5.89 -9.25 19.36
N PRO A 61 6.95 -8.50 19.72
CA PRO A 61 6.93 -7.10 20.17
C PRO A 61 6.62 -6.09 19.05
N THR A 62 6.03 -4.95 19.44
CA THR A 62 5.52 -3.91 18.50
C THR A 62 6.60 -3.29 17.63
N ASN A 63 7.85 -3.24 18.10
CA ASN A 63 8.97 -2.72 17.30
C ASN A 63 9.57 -3.76 16.33
N GLY A 64 9.19 -5.03 16.39
CA GLY A 64 9.76 -6.07 15.53
C GLY A 64 11.26 -6.31 15.67
N CYS A 65 11.90 -5.83 16.73
CA CYS A 65 13.35 -5.95 16.91
C CYS A 65 13.79 -7.29 17.51
N GLN A 66 12.83 -8.12 17.91
CA GLN A 66 13.05 -9.48 18.38
C GLN A 66 12.12 -10.43 17.60
N PRO A 67 12.34 -11.75 17.65
CA PRO A 67 11.47 -12.72 16.99
C PRO A 67 10.00 -12.47 17.33
N LEU A 68 9.17 -12.31 16.29
CA LEU A 68 7.76 -12.01 16.46
C LEU A 68 6.98 -13.24 16.92
N SER A 69 5.96 -13.00 17.72
CA SER A 69 4.91 -13.97 17.99
C SER A 69 4.23 -14.36 16.68
N LYS A 70 4.01 -15.66 16.49
CA LYS A 70 3.37 -16.20 15.29
C LYS A 70 1.92 -15.71 15.19
N PRO A 71 1.39 -15.52 13.97
CA PRO A 71 -0.02 -15.20 13.81
C PRO A 71 -0.91 -16.31 14.37
N PRO A 72 -2.16 -16.00 14.80
CA PRO A 72 -3.10 -17.00 15.31
C PRO A 72 -3.32 -18.10 14.27
N LYS A 73 -3.25 -19.37 14.69
CA LYS A 73 -3.57 -20.49 13.80
C LYS A 73 -5.09 -20.57 13.65
N LEU A 74 -5.62 -20.16 12.51
CA LEU A 74 -7.00 -20.47 12.16
C LEU A 74 -7.05 -21.93 11.67
N GLN A 75 -7.62 -22.80 12.51
CA GLN A 75 -7.86 -24.20 12.15
C GLN A 75 -9.08 -24.23 11.22
N ASN A 76 -8.90 -24.79 10.03
CA ASN A 76 -9.97 -25.18 9.10
C ASN A 76 -10.57 -24.07 8.21
N ASP A 77 -9.74 -23.35 7.47
CA ASP A 77 -10.21 -22.69 6.24
C ASP A 77 -9.70 -23.44 5.01
N SER A 78 -10.59 -23.61 4.02
CA SER A 78 -10.25 -24.22 2.71
C SER A 78 -9.28 -23.36 1.89
N HIS A 79 -9.00 -22.12 2.34
CA HIS A 79 -8.05 -21.19 1.76
C HIS A 79 -7.13 -20.68 2.87
N PRO A 80 -5.79 -20.75 2.72
CA PRO A 80 -4.88 -20.27 3.76
C PRO A 80 -5.00 -18.76 3.90
N ILE A 81 -5.42 -18.29 5.09
CA ILE A 81 -5.46 -16.87 5.42
C ILE A 81 -4.03 -16.34 5.49
N LYS A 82 -3.81 -15.21 4.82
CA LYS A 82 -2.54 -14.49 4.83
C LYS A 82 -2.53 -13.47 5.96
N TYR A 83 -1.37 -13.25 6.56
CA TYR A 83 -1.21 -12.32 7.68
C TYR A 83 -0.19 -11.24 7.37
N VAL A 84 -0.55 -10.00 7.64
CA VAL A 84 0.36 -8.85 7.57
C VAL A 84 0.68 -8.36 8.98
N ALA A 85 1.97 -8.25 9.29
CA ALA A 85 2.42 -7.71 10.56
C ALA A 85 2.44 -6.18 10.52
N LEU A 86 1.77 -5.53 11.46
CA LEU A 86 1.92 -4.10 11.72
C LEU A 86 3.04 -3.87 12.74
N ILE A 87 4.11 -3.20 12.31
CA ILE A 87 5.31 -2.97 13.10
C ILE A 87 5.59 -1.47 13.21
N ALA A 88 5.90 -0.98 14.42
CA ALA A 88 6.28 0.41 14.63
C ALA A 88 7.74 0.67 14.21
N ARG A 89 8.02 1.87 13.69
CA ARG A 89 9.33 2.26 13.13
C ARG A 89 10.52 2.38 14.12
N TYR A 90 10.37 2.18 15.43
CA TYR A 90 11.45 2.51 16.38
C TYR A 90 12.46 1.37 16.64
N ASN A 91 13.60 1.71 17.27
CA ASN A 91 14.67 0.87 17.84
C ASN A 91 15.60 0.04 16.93
N CYS A 92 15.16 -0.45 15.77
CA CYS A 92 15.99 -1.29 14.88
C CYS A 92 15.71 -0.99 13.42
N SER A 93 16.52 -1.57 12.51
CA SER A 93 16.41 -1.32 11.07
C SER A 93 15.13 -1.92 10.46
N PHE A 94 14.74 -1.44 9.28
CA PHE A 94 13.65 -2.06 8.51
C PHE A 94 13.94 -3.52 8.19
N GLU A 95 15.20 -3.83 7.86
CA GLU A 95 15.64 -5.20 7.58
C GLU A 95 15.41 -6.14 8.78
N ASP A 96 15.80 -5.72 9.99
CA ASP A 96 15.61 -6.54 11.20
C ASP A 96 14.12 -6.83 11.45
N LYS A 97 13.26 -5.81 11.28
CA LYS A 97 11.81 -5.93 11.44
C LYS A 97 11.24 -6.96 10.48
N ILE A 98 11.61 -6.85 9.20
CA ILE A 98 11.08 -7.69 8.13
C ILE A 98 11.61 -9.12 8.28
N LYS A 99 12.91 -9.31 8.57
CA LYS A 99 13.48 -10.64 8.84
C LYS A 99 12.86 -11.32 10.06
N ASN A 100 12.54 -10.58 11.11
CA ASN A 100 11.86 -11.13 12.29
C ASN A 100 10.40 -11.50 11.98
N ALA A 101 9.72 -10.74 11.14
CA ALA A 101 8.38 -11.09 10.65
C ALA A 101 8.39 -12.34 9.75
N GLN A 102 9.37 -12.45 8.84
CA GLN A 102 9.58 -13.66 8.02
C GLN A 102 9.76 -14.90 8.90
N LYS A 103 10.62 -14.82 9.92
CA LYS A 103 10.82 -15.91 10.90
C LYS A 103 9.54 -16.25 11.69
N GLY A 104 8.66 -15.27 11.86
CA GLY A 104 7.34 -15.41 12.47
C GLY A 104 6.29 -16.09 11.56
N ASN A 105 6.59 -16.33 10.28
CA ASN A 105 5.66 -16.79 9.23
C ASN A 105 4.54 -15.78 8.92
N TYR A 106 4.87 -14.48 8.92
CA TYR A 106 4.01 -13.48 8.30
C TYR A 106 4.20 -13.47 6.78
N ASP A 107 3.17 -13.09 6.04
CA ASP A 107 3.17 -13.03 4.58
C ASP A 107 3.54 -11.65 4.03
N ALA A 108 3.42 -10.60 4.86
CA ALA A 108 3.80 -9.24 4.53
C ALA A 108 4.06 -8.41 5.78
N VAL A 109 4.64 -7.21 5.59
CA VAL A 109 4.87 -6.23 6.66
C VAL A 109 4.35 -4.85 6.28
N ILE A 110 3.65 -4.22 7.22
CA ILE A 110 3.36 -2.78 7.21
C ILE A 110 4.17 -2.15 8.34
N VAL A 111 5.12 -1.28 8.00
CA VAL A 111 5.83 -0.47 8.99
C VAL A 111 5.13 0.89 9.11
N TYR A 112 4.66 1.24 10.30
CA TYR A 112 4.05 2.54 10.54
C TYR A 112 5.00 3.49 11.26
N ASN A 113 4.97 4.75 10.84
CA ASN A 113 5.79 5.82 11.38
C ASN A 113 5.37 6.19 12.82
N LEU A 114 6.21 6.95 13.52
CA LEU A 114 5.93 7.49 14.85
C LEU A 114 6.30 8.98 14.89
N GLY A 115 5.34 9.83 15.28
CA GLY A 115 5.50 11.27 15.35
C GLY A 115 5.35 12.02 14.03
N SER A 116 5.01 11.34 12.92
CA SER A 116 4.76 11.96 11.61
C SER A 116 3.91 11.04 10.71
N ASP A 117 3.19 11.64 9.76
CA ASP A 117 2.52 10.95 8.66
C ASP A 117 3.36 10.90 7.37
N ASP A 118 4.54 11.52 7.38
CA ASP A 118 5.45 11.49 6.23
C ASP A 118 5.83 10.05 5.90
N LEU A 119 5.75 9.72 4.61
CA LEU A 119 6.15 8.44 4.08
C LEU A 119 7.66 8.42 3.80
N GLU A 120 8.30 7.30 4.13
CA GLU A 120 9.73 7.12 3.96
C GLU A 120 10.03 5.88 3.13
N GLN A 121 10.94 6.03 2.16
CA GLN A 121 11.40 4.92 1.35
C GLN A 121 12.29 4.02 2.22
N MET A 122 11.79 2.83 2.53
CA MET A 122 12.56 1.85 3.28
C MET A 122 13.80 1.42 2.51
N SER A 123 14.88 1.16 3.24
CA SER A 123 16.15 0.64 2.72
C SER A 123 16.65 -0.50 3.58
N VAL A 124 17.24 -1.51 2.95
CA VAL A 124 17.84 -2.70 3.58
C VAL A 124 19.28 -2.87 3.08
N LYS A 125 20.12 -3.55 3.85
CA LYS A 125 21.51 -3.85 3.49
C LYS A 125 21.60 -5.03 2.53
N ASP A 126 20.85 -6.09 2.81
CA ASP A 126 20.88 -7.34 2.05
C ASP A 126 19.47 -7.66 1.49
N PRO A 127 19.09 -7.10 0.32
CA PRO A 127 17.79 -7.32 -0.29
C PRO A 127 17.47 -8.79 -0.60
N ASP A 128 18.49 -9.59 -0.89
CA ASP A 128 18.36 -11.01 -1.25
C ASP A 128 17.88 -11.88 -0.06
N GLU A 129 17.93 -11.36 1.17
CA GLU A 129 17.40 -12.04 2.35
C GLU A 129 15.94 -11.63 2.70
N ILE A 130 15.33 -10.80 1.86
CA ILE A 130 13.94 -10.35 2.02
C ILE A 130 13.02 -11.12 1.06
N PHE A 131 12.10 -11.88 1.64
CA PHE A 131 11.23 -12.82 0.92
C PHE A 131 9.74 -12.52 1.08
N ILE A 132 9.37 -11.49 1.82
CA ILE A 132 7.98 -11.04 1.96
C ILE A 132 7.83 -9.57 1.53
N PRO A 133 6.74 -9.23 0.83
CA PRO A 133 6.47 -7.85 0.44
C PRO A 133 6.28 -6.96 1.67
N SER A 134 6.71 -5.72 1.56
CA SER A 134 6.73 -4.77 2.67
C SER A 134 6.35 -3.37 2.20
N MET A 135 5.66 -2.61 3.04
CA MET A 135 5.28 -1.22 2.76
C MET A 135 5.35 -0.35 4.02
N PHE A 136 5.45 0.96 3.81
CA PHE A 136 5.54 1.96 4.87
C PHE A 136 4.30 2.86 4.88
N VAL A 137 3.82 3.21 6.07
CA VAL A 137 2.66 4.11 6.24
C VAL A 137 2.92 5.18 7.30
N GLY A 138 2.17 6.27 7.23
CA GLY A 138 2.15 7.31 8.26
C GLY A 138 1.65 6.81 9.62
N GLU A 139 1.93 7.57 10.68
CA GLU A 139 1.52 7.23 12.05
C GLU A 139 -0.01 7.10 12.18
N ASN A 140 -0.77 8.04 11.60
CA ASN A 140 -2.23 8.03 11.67
C ASN A 140 -2.82 6.82 10.95
N THR A 141 -2.34 6.49 9.75
CA THR A 141 -2.72 5.25 9.04
C THR A 141 -2.47 4.03 9.91
N GLY A 142 -1.25 3.90 10.46
CA GLY A 142 -0.88 2.78 11.33
C GLY A 142 -1.80 2.66 12.54
N LYS A 143 -2.09 3.78 13.23
CA LYS A 143 -3.01 3.82 14.37
C LYS A 143 -4.44 3.46 13.98
N ILE A 144 -4.95 3.98 12.87
CA ILE A 144 -6.31 3.68 12.42
C ILE A 144 -6.46 2.19 12.14
N ILE A 145 -5.50 1.57 11.44
CA ILE A 145 -5.49 0.13 11.20
C ILE A 145 -5.40 -0.62 12.54
N LEU A 146 -4.52 -0.19 13.44
CA LEU A 146 -4.31 -0.80 14.76
C LEU A 146 -5.58 -0.78 15.64
N TYR A 147 -6.36 0.30 15.61
CA TYR A 147 -7.51 0.45 16.51
C TYR A 147 -8.84 -0.02 15.91
N ASN A 148 -8.97 -0.09 14.58
CA ASN A 148 -10.26 -0.36 13.93
C ASN A 148 -10.25 -1.57 13.00
N TYR A 149 -9.08 -2.03 12.54
CA TYR A 149 -8.97 -3.03 11.47
C TYR A 149 -8.01 -4.18 11.79
N LEU A 150 -7.67 -4.38 13.07
CA LEU A 150 -6.95 -5.57 13.50
C LEU A 150 -7.85 -6.81 13.52
N ASN A 151 -7.19 -7.95 13.54
CA ASN A 151 -7.79 -9.27 13.65
C ASN A 151 -8.86 -9.34 14.76
N GLU A 152 -9.95 -10.07 14.46
CA GLU A 152 -11.23 -10.26 15.19
C GLU A 152 -12.43 -9.41 14.72
N ASP A 153 -12.25 -8.20 14.18
CA ASP A 153 -13.38 -7.32 13.84
C ASP A 153 -14.02 -7.56 12.45
N GLY A 154 -13.67 -8.67 11.80
CA GLY A 154 -14.27 -9.04 10.53
C GLY A 154 -13.82 -8.18 9.35
N TYR A 155 -12.58 -7.66 9.35
CA TYR A 155 -11.98 -6.95 8.22
C TYR A 155 -10.83 -7.71 7.54
N LEU A 156 -10.55 -7.34 6.30
CA LEU A 156 -9.46 -7.82 5.46
C LEU A 156 -8.81 -6.62 4.76
N LEU A 157 -7.49 -6.59 4.73
CA LEU A 157 -6.73 -5.62 3.96
C LEU A 157 -6.40 -6.22 2.58
N VAL A 158 -6.48 -5.41 1.55
CA VAL A 158 -5.92 -5.68 0.23
C VAL A 158 -4.76 -4.71 0.05
N LEU A 159 -3.55 -5.25 -0.02
CA LEU A 159 -2.30 -4.51 -0.17
C LEU A 159 -1.87 -4.61 -1.63
N ASN A 160 -1.76 -3.48 -2.32
CA ASN A 160 -1.36 -3.44 -3.72
C ASN A 160 -0.18 -2.48 -3.92
N ASP A 161 0.57 -2.69 -5.00
CA ASP A 161 1.62 -1.77 -5.48
C ASP A 161 1.22 -1.09 -6.79
N ASP A 162 0.06 -1.46 -7.35
CA ASP A 162 -0.44 -0.81 -8.56
C ASP A 162 -0.78 0.63 -8.23
N LEU A 163 -0.15 1.56 -8.94
CA LEU A 163 -0.54 2.96 -8.92
C LEU A 163 -2.06 3.06 -9.09
N PRO A 164 -2.74 3.89 -8.29
CA PRO A 164 -4.18 4.00 -8.35
C PRO A 164 -4.59 4.39 -9.77
N PHE A 165 -5.59 3.68 -10.30
CA PHE A 165 -6.07 3.92 -11.65
C PHE A 165 -6.63 5.33 -11.77
N ASN A 166 -5.78 6.24 -12.24
CA ASN A 166 -6.16 7.62 -12.42
C ASN A 166 -6.94 7.75 -13.73
N ILE A 167 -8.27 7.83 -13.62
CA ILE A 167 -9.17 8.00 -14.78
C ILE A 167 -8.78 9.21 -15.63
N ASN A 168 -8.20 10.26 -15.03
CA ASN A 168 -7.79 11.45 -15.73
C ASN A 168 -6.60 11.16 -16.66
N THR A 169 -5.59 10.42 -16.20
CA THR A 169 -4.38 10.13 -17.00
C THR A 169 -4.53 8.91 -17.90
N HIS A 170 -5.25 7.87 -17.45
CA HIS A 170 -5.34 6.60 -18.18
C HIS A 170 -6.54 6.52 -19.14
N LEU A 171 -7.57 7.36 -18.99
CA LEU A 171 -8.74 7.37 -19.89
C LEU A 171 -8.98 8.74 -20.51
N ILE A 172 -9.17 9.77 -19.67
CA ILE A 172 -9.65 11.07 -20.14
C ILE A 172 -8.57 11.78 -20.97
N LEU A 173 -7.29 11.73 -20.56
CA LEU A 173 -6.19 12.34 -21.29
C LEU A 173 -6.01 11.73 -22.70
N PRO A 174 -5.85 10.40 -22.88
CA PRO A 174 -5.72 9.84 -24.22
C PRO A 174 -6.98 10.05 -25.08
N PHE A 175 -8.18 9.95 -24.49
CA PHE A 175 -9.43 10.26 -25.19
C PHE A 175 -9.49 11.72 -25.66
N SER A 176 -9.14 12.67 -24.79
CA SER A 176 -9.16 14.10 -25.10
C SER A 176 -8.12 14.48 -26.15
N ILE A 177 -6.94 13.86 -26.14
CA ILE A 177 -5.91 14.04 -27.17
C ILE A 177 -6.43 13.59 -28.54
N VAL A 178 -7.07 12.41 -28.61
CA VAL A 178 -7.63 11.88 -29.87
C VAL A 178 -8.73 12.80 -30.40
N VAL A 179 -9.68 13.19 -29.56
CA VAL A 179 -10.77 14.10 -29.95
C VAL A 179 -10.23 15.45 -30.41
N GLY A 180 -9.25 16.02 -29.70
CA GLY A 180 -8.59 17.28 -30.06
C GLY A 180 -7.90 17.22 -31.43
N LEU A 181 -7.17 16.13 -31.71
CA LEU A 181 -6.52 15.91 -33.00
C LEU A 181 -7.55 15.80 -34.14
N CYS A 182 -8.68 15.11 -33.91
CA CYS A 182 -9.74 15.01 -34.91
C CYS A 182 -10.33 16.39 -35.29
N PHE A 183 -10.55 17.29 -34.32
CA PHE A 183 -11.05 18.63 -34.61
C PHE A 183 -10.07 19.48 -35.42
N VAL A 184 -8.76 19.38 -35.14
CA VAL A 184 -7.73 20.10 -35.89
C VAL A 184 -7.71 19.66 -37.35
N ILE A 185 -7.80 18.34 -37.61
CA ILE A 185 -7.81 17.78 -38.98
C ILE A 185 -9.06 18.17 -39.77
N MET A 186 -10.22 18.34 -39.12
CA MET A 186 -11.45 18.73 -39.82
C MET A 186 -11.51 20.22 -40.17
N ILE A 187 -10.81 21.06 -39.41
CA ILE A 187 -10.83 22.53 -39.58
C ILE A 187 -9.71 23.02 -40.50
N GLY A 188 -8.55 22.33 -40.50
CA GLY A 188 -7.41 22.62 -41.38
C GLY A 188 -7.52 21.92 -42.71
#